data_AF-A0A0S8HXN6-F1
#
_entry.id   AF-A0A0S8HXN6-F1
#
_cell.length_a   1.000
_cell.length_b   1.000
_cell.length_c   1.000
_cell.angle_alpha   90.00
_cell.angle_beta   90.00
_cell.angle_gamma   90.00
#
_symmetry.space_group_name_H-M   'P 1'
#
loop_
_entity.id
_entity.type
_entity.pdbx_description
1 polymer ?
#
loop_
_entity_poly.entity_id
_entity_poly.type
_entity_poly.pdbx_seq_one_letter_code
_entity_poly.pdbx_strand_id
1 'polypeptide(L)'
;QSWAIISGAADQQRAKQALEAALNQLVREEDKLILLFTPPFDKSEPNPGYIMGYPPGVRENGGQYTHGSLWLAMALAQQGDGDRAVWLLRLMNPIEHAKEPDEVQRYMVEPYVVAADVYGLPGRVGQGGWTWYTGSAGWMYRVWIEEVLGLKLRGETLTIEPVIPSSWERFTLHYRRGKTHYEIKVENPDHVSTGVAWVELDGVRLTESVIPLDDEPGHRSIYVRMGRGK
;
A
#
# COMPACT_ATOMS: atom_id res chain seq x y z
N GLN A 1 -9.70 12.18 2.54
CA GLN A 1 -10.21 10.79 2.50
C GLN A 1 -9.34 9.84 3.31
N SER A 2 -8.14 9.49 2.86
CA SER A 2 -7.36 8.37 3.41
C SER A 2 -6.94 8.60 4.85
N TRP A 3 -6.50 9.83 5.16
CA TRP A 3 -6.09 10.19 6.52
C TRP A 3 -7.22 10.12 7.56
N ALA A 4 -8.48 10.27 7.13
CA ALA A 4 -9.63 10.13 8.03
C ALA A 4 -9.77 8.70 8.56
N ILE A 5 -9.41 7.71 7.73
CA ILE A 5 -9.29 6.30 8.13
C ILE A 5 -8.01 6.09 8.95
N ILE A 6 -6.86 6.52 8.41
CA ILE A 6 -5.54 6.25 9.00
C ILE A 6 -5.40 6.82 10.42
N SER A 7 -5.94 8.00 10.67
CA SER A 7 -5.87 8.64 11.99
C SER A 7 -6.85 8.07 13.00
N GLY A 8 -7.94 7.41 12.56
CA GLY A 8 -9.04 6.97 13.41
C GLY A 8 -9.84 8.12 14.06
N ALA A 9 -9.58 9.38 13.73
CA ALA A 9 -10.17 10.54 14.39
C ALA A 9 -11.55 10.96 13.84
N ALA A 10 -11.88 10.53 12.62
CA ALA A 10 -13.14 10.86 11.97
C ALA A 10 -14.26 9.89 12.35
N ASP A 11 -15.51 10.33 12.18
CA ASP A 11 -16.66 9.42 12.19
C ASP A 11 -16.45 8.28 11.17
N GLN A 12 -16.59 7.03 11.62
CA GLN A 12 -16.22 5.86 10.84
C GLN A 12 -17.05 5.72 9.56
N GLN A 13 -18.36 6.02 9.63
CA GLN A 13 -19.24 5.89 8.47
C GLN A 13 -18.91 6.96 7.41
N ARG A 14 -18.67 8.20 7.84
CA ARG A 14 -18.23 9.29 6.94
C ARG A 14 -16.86 9.03 6.34
N ALA A 15 -15.92 8.49 7.14
CA ALA A 15 -14.58 8.16 6.65
C ALA A 15 -14.63 7.07 5.57
N LYS A 16 -15.43 6.01 5.78
CA LYS A 16 -15.68 4.96 4.76
C LYS A 16 -16.32 5.54 3.50
N GLN A 17 -17.36 6.36 3.63
CA GLN A 17 -18.01 7.01 2.50
C GLN A 17 -17.02 7.89 1.69
N ALA A 18 -16.18 8.65 2.38
CA ALA A 18 -15.16 9.48 1.73
C ALA A 18 -14.08 8.65 1.03
N LEU A 19 -13.72 7.49 1.58
CA LEU A 19 -12.78 6.56 0.96
C LEU A 19 -13.35 5.97 -0.34
N GLU A 20 -14.59 5.50 -0.31
CA GLU A 20 -15.29 4.96 -1.49
C GLU A 20 -15.47 6.04 -2.57
N ALA A 21 -15.84 7.27 -2.19
CA ALA A 21 -15.93 8.38 -3.14
C ALA A 21 -14.59 8.65 -3.84
N ALA A 22 -13.48 8.56 -3.11
CA ALA A 22 -12.15 8.75 -3.68
C ALA A 22 -11.74 7.60 -4.61
N LEU A 23 -12.07 6.35 -4.28
CA LEU A 23 -11.82 5.22 -5.18
C LEU A 23 -12.53 5.42 -6.52
N ASN A 24 -13.82 5.77 -6.46
CA ASN A 24 -14.65 5.94 -7.65
C ASN A 24 -14.27 7.14 -8.51
N GLN A 25 -13.71 8.20 -7.92
CA GLN A 25 -13.43 9.45 -8.63
C GLN A 25 -11.96 9.63 -9.00
N LEU A 26 -11.03 9.06 -8.24
CA LEU A 26 -9.60 9.34 -8.38
C LEU A 26 -8.82 8.21 -9.04
N VAL A 27 -9.34 6.97 -9.04
CA VAL A 27 -8.67 5.84 -9.68
C VAL A 27 -9.07 5.79 -11.16
N ARG A 28 -8.08 5.90 -12.04
CA ARG A 28 -8.20 5.74 -13.49
C ARG A 28 -7.44 4.50 -13.91
N GLU A 29 -8.12 3.38 -13.89
CA GLU A 29 -7.51 2.06 -14.11
C GLU A 29 -6.86 1.92 -15.49
N GLU A 30 -7.55 2.35 -16.56
CA GLU A 30 -7.03 2.31 -17.94
C GLU A 30 -5.72 3.11 -18.12
N ASP A 31 -5.55 4.15 -17.29
CA ASP A 31 -4.36 4.99 -17.30
C ASP A 31 -3.29 4.53 -16.30
N LYS A 32 -3.60 3.55 -15.45
CA LYS A 32 -2.79 3.16 -14.29
C LYS A 32 -2.46 4.37 -13.40
N LEU A 33 -3.47 5.18 -13.09
CA LEU A 33 -3.33 6.40 -12.30
C LEU A 33 -4.25 6.41 -11.09
N ILE A 34 -3.76 7.00 -10.01
CA ILE A 34 -4.53 7.41 -8.84
C ILE A 34 -4.27 8.89 -8.62
N LEU A 35 -5.26 9.73 -8.91
CA LEU A 35 -5.11 11.19 -8.88
C LEU A 35 -5.11 11.71 -7.44
N LEU A 36 -4.41 12.82 -7.20
CA LEU A 36 -4.45 13.50 -5.90
C LEU A 36 -5.83 14.11 -5.62
N PHE A 37 -6.44 14.72 -6.64
CA PHE A 37 -7.81 15.22 -6.63
C PHE A 37 -8.32 15.39 -8.07
N THR A 38 -9.64 15.62 -8.23
CA THR A 38 -10.27 15.94 -9.51
C THR A 38 -11.50 16.84 -9.28
N PRO A 39 -11.85 17.77 -10.19
CA PRO A 39 -11.05 18.19 -11.36
C PRO A 39 -9.84 19.03 -10.95
N PRO A 40 -8.75 19.05 -11.75
CA PRO A 40 -7.62 19.95 -11.52
C PRO A 40 -8.02 21.41 -11.69
N PHE A 41 -7.25 22.32 -11.09
CA PHE A 41 -7.44 23.76 -11.24
C PHE A 41 -6.77 24.27 -12.52
N ASP A 42 -7.53 24.89 -13.41
CA ASP A 42 -7.00 25.71 -14.52
C ASP A 42 -7.16 27.19 -14.21
N LYS A 43 -8.37 27.60 -13.84
CA LYS A 43 -8.72 28.92 -13.32
C LYS A 43 -9.65 28.75 -12.12
N SER A 44 -9.43 29.52 -11.07
CA SER A 44 -10.24 29.44 -9.85
C SER A 44 -10.29 30.78 -9.12
N GLU A 45 -11.49 31.15 -8.64
CA GLU A 45 -11.70 32.19 -7.65
C GLU A 45 -12.55 31.62 -6.49
N PRO A 46 -12.05 31.63 -5.24
CA PRO A 46 -10.75 32.17 -4.81
C PRO A 46 -9.55 31.35 -5.32
N ASN A 47 -8.36 31.98 -5.31
CA ASN A 47 -7.12 31.33 -5.71
C ASN A 47 -6.75 30.22 -4.70
N PRO A 48 -6.54 28.97 -5.13
CA PRO A 48 -6.23 27.83 -4.24
C PRO A 48 -4.77 27.80 -3.78
N GLY A 49 -3.96 28.80 -4.14
CA GLY A 49 -2.54 28.89 -3.84
C GLY A 49 -1.66 28.29 -4.95
N TYR A 50 -0.43 27.92 -4.59
CA TYR A 50 0.59 27.48 -5.55
C TYR A 50 0.23 26.22 -6.34
N ILE A 51 -0.77 25.45 -5.89
CA ILE A 51 -1.26 24.27 -6.60
C ILE A 51 -1.73 24.61 -8.02
N MET A 52 -2.28 25.81 -8.25
CA MET A 52 -2.68 26.28 -9.58
C MET A 52 -1.49 26.81 -10.42
N GLY A 53 -0.27 26.81 -9.87
CA GLY A 53 0.96 27.09 -10.60
C GLY A 53 1.43 25.93 -11.48
N TYR A 54 0.94 24.72 -11.24
CA TYR A 54 1.18 23.56 -12.11
C TYR A 54 0.11 23.45 -13.20
N PRO A 55 0.45 22.99 -14.41
CA PRO A 55 -0.55 22.67 -15.42
C PRO A 55 -1.57 21.62 -14.92
N PRO A 56 -2.84 21.68 -15.36
CA PRO A 56 -3.85 20.68 -15.01
C PRO A 56 -3.41 19.25 -15.36
N GLY A 57 -3.41 18.36 -14.36
CA GLY A 57 -2.96 16.97 -14.48
C GLY A 57 -1.46 16.75 -14.20
N VAL A 58 -0.73 17.76 -13.74
CA VAL A 58 0.70 17.66 -13.41
C VAL A 58 0.90 17.74 -11.89
N ARG A 59 1.69 16.80 -11.36
CA ARG A 59 2.09 16.74 -9.94
C ARG A 59 0.88 16.89 -9.00
N GLU A 60 0.91 17.87 -8.09
CA GLU A 60 -0.15 18.10 -7.12
C GLU A 60 -1.45 18.58 -7.78
N ASN A 61 -1.44 19.21 -8.95
CA ASN A 61 -2.64 19.75 -9.59
C ASN A 61 -3.41 18.68 -10.39
N GLY A 62 -4.01 17.72 -9.67
CA GLY A 62 -4.81 16.64 -10.26
C GLY A 62 -4.01 15.63 -11.10
N GLY A 63 -2.68 15.58 -10.96
CA GLY A 63 -1.87 14.42 -11.33
C GLY A 63 -1.87 13.36 -10.22
N GLN A 64 -1.16 12.25 -10.44
CA GLN A 64 -0.84 11.32 -9.36
C GLN A 64 0.33 11.89 -8.57
N TYR A 65 0.09 12.21 -7.29
CA TYR A 65 1.15 12.37 -6.31
C TYR A 65 1.28 11.04 -5.55
N THR A 66 2.26 10.21 -5.92
CA THR A 66 2.32 8.79 -5.53
C THR A 66 2.32 8.60 -4.02
N HIS A 67 3.02 9.45 -3.27
CA HIS A 67 3.01 9.44 -1.80
C HIS A 67 1.59 9.56 -1.24
N GLY A 68 0.82 10.58 -1.66
CA GLY A 68 -0.57 10.75 -1.20
C GLY A 68 -1.49 9.63 -1.69
N SER A 69 -1.23 9.10 -2.88
CA SER A 69 -2.00 8.02 -3.48
C SER A 69 -1.81 6.69 -2.75
N LEU A 70 -0.59 6.43 -2.25
CA LEU A 70 -0.28 5.26 -1.41
C LEU A 70 -1.08 5.22 -0.12
N TRP A 71 -1.45 6.38 0.42
CA TRP A 71 -2.32 6.41 1.59
C TRP A 71 -3.72 5.88 1.30
N LEU A 72 -4.22 5.96 0.06
CA LEU A 72 -5.49 5.35 -0.32
C LEU A 72 -5.43 3.82 -0.19
N ALA A 73 -4.34 3.21 -0.67
CA ALA A 73 -4.10 1.78 -0.51
C ALA A 73 -3.90 1.39 0.97
N MET A 74 -3.16 2.21 1.73
CA MET A 74 -2.98 2.02 3.18
C MET A 74 -4.32 2.04 3.93
N ALA A 75 -5.19 2.99 3.62
CA ALA A 75 -6.50 3.10 4.25
C ALA A 75 -7.40 1.89 3.93
N LEU A 76 -7.35 1.37 2.70
CA LEU A 76 -8.04 0.12 2.34
C LEU A 76 -7.52 -1.07 3.14
N ALA A 77 -6.19 -1.23 3.24
CA ALA A 77 -5.58 -2.28 4.04
C ALA A 77 -6.01 -2.17 5.52
N GLN A 78 -6.01 -0.97 6.10
CA GLN A 78 -6.48 -0.77 7.48
C GLN A 78 -7.98 -1.01 7.69
N GLN A 79 -8.78 -1.06 6.62
CA GLN A 79 -10.18 -1.49 6.67
C GLN A 79 -10.36 -3.00 6.46
N GLY A 80 -9.28 -3.76 6.26
CA GLY A 80 -9.31 -5.20 5.99
C GLY A 80 -9.53 -5.55 4.52
N ASP A 81 -9.44 -4.58 3.60
CA ASP A 81 -9.70 -4.78 2.17
C ASP A 81 -8.41 -5.03 1.38
N GLY A 82 -7.89 -6.25 1.51
CA GLY A 82 -6.62 -6.64 0.89
C GLY A 82 -6.67 -6.74 -0.62
N ASP A 83 -7.82 -7.12 -1.19
CA ASP A 83 -8.00 -7.21 -2.64
C ASP A 83 -7.85 -5.85 -3.31
N ARG A 84 -8.58 -4.82 -2.82
CA ARG A 84 -8.47 -3.47 -3.39
C ARG A 84 -7.17 -2.77 -3.00
N ALA A 85 -6.64 -3.01 -1.80
CA ALA A 85 -5.36 -2.43 -1.40
C ALA A 85 -4.22 -2.88 -2.32
N VAL A 86 -4.11 -4.18 -2.59
CA VAL A 86 -3.09 -4.72 -3.49
C VAL A 86 -3.32 -4.31 -4.93
N TRP A 87 -4.57 -4.23 -5.40
CA TRP A 87 -4.87 -3.71 -6.73
C TRP A 87 -4.32 -2.29 -6.93
N LEU A 88 -4.56 -1.37 -5.99
CA LEU A 88 -4.01 -0.01 -6.07
C LEU A 88 -2.47 0.01 -6.01
N LEU A 89 -1.86 -0.80 -5.15
CA LEU A 89 -0.40 -0.90 -5.06
C LEU A 89 0.21 -1.41 -6.37
N ARG A 90 -0.46 -2.32 -7.07
CA ARG A 90 -0.05 -2.78 -8.40
C ARG A 90 -0.21 -1.69 -9.45
N LEU A 91 -1.30 -0.93 -9.44
CA LEU A 91 -1.46 0.21 -10.36
C LEU A 91 -0.34 1.24 -10.23
N MET A 92 0.22 1.42 -9.01
CA MET A 92 1.33 2.35 -8.76
C MET A 92 2.72 1.71 -8.83
N ASN A 93 2.84 0.41 -9.07
CA ASN A 93 4.13 -0.28 -9.06
C ASN A 93 4.89 0.01 -10.37
N PRO A 94 6.11 0.59 -10.32
CA PRO A 94 6.87 0.94 -11.52
C PRO A 94 7.06 -0.20 -12.52
N ILE A 95 7.19 -1.46 -12.04
CA ILE A 95 7.36 -2.61 -12.93
C ILE A 95 6.10 -2.91 -13.75
N GLU A 96 4.92 -2.53 -13.24
CA GLU A 96 3.64 -2.69 -13.90
C GLU A 96 3.44 -1.64 -15.02
N HIS A 97 4.30 -0.62 -15.13
CA HIS A 97 4.29 0.38 -16.20
C HIS A 97 5.31 0.09 -17.32
N ALA A 98 5.95 -1.06 -17.31
CA ALA A 98 7.05 -1.38 -18.22
C ALA A 98 7.10 -2.86 -18.60
N LYS A 99 5.94 -3.51 -18.68
CA LYS A 99 5.87 -4.93 -19.08
C LYS A 99 5.99 -5.06 -20.60
N GLU A 100 5.42 -4.11 -21.32
CA GLU A 100 5.46 -4.06 -22.78
C GLU A 100 6.21 -2.82 -23.31
N PRO A 101 6.81 -2.87 -24.52
CA PRO A 101 7.54 -1.75 -25.10
C PRO A 101 6.75 -0.43 -25.17
N ASP A 102 5.45 -0.50 -25.49
CA ASP A 102 4.59 0.68 -25.57
C ASP A 102 4.32 1.29 -24.19
N GLU A 103 4.30 0.47 -23.13
CA GLU A 103 4.18 0.95 -21.75
C GLU A 103 5.45 1.66 -21.30
N VAL A 104 6.62 1.12 -21.67
CA VAL A 104 7.92 1.79 -21.42
C VAL A 104 7.96 3.16 -22.10
N GLN A 105 7.52 3.24 -23.37
CA GLN A 105 7.42 4.50 -24.11
C GLN A 105 6.39 5.47 -23.51
N ARG A 106 5.36 4.96 -22.84
CA ARG A 106 4.39 5.77 -22.11
C ARG A 106 4.95 6.27 -20.78
N TYR A 107 5.62 5.42 -19.99
CA TYR A 107 6.07 5.71 -18.63
C TYR A 107 7.29 6.63 -18.59
N MET A 108 8.23 6.50 -19.54
CA MET A 108 9.35 7.42 -19.78
C MET A 108 10.35 7.59 -18.62
N VAL A 109 10.23 6.82 -17.54
CA VAL A 109 11.16 6.83 -16.39
C VAL A 109 11.52 5.40 -15.97
N GLU A 110 12.40 5.26 -15.00
CA GLU A 110 12.95 3.96 -14.59
C GLU A 110 11.89 3.04 -13.94
N PRO A 111 11.71 1.80 -14.44
CA PRO A 111 10.66 0.89 -13.95
C PRO A 111 11.05 0.08 -12.70
N TYR A 112 12.15 0.44 -12.07
CA TYR A 112 12.68 -0.22 -10.87
C TYR A 112 12.79 0.72 -9.66
N VAL A 113 12.38 1.98 -9.80
CA VAL A 113 12.25 2.96 -8.71
C VAL A 113 10.88 3.63 -8.75
N VAL A 114 10.34 3.95 -7.58
CA VAL A 114 9.03 4.61 -7.46
C VAL A 114 9.14 6.08 -7.90
N ALA A 115 8.30 6.48 -8.84
CA ALA A 115 8.15 7.88 -9.25
C ALA A 115 7.35 8.68 -8.21
N ALA A 116 7.73 9.94 -7.96
CA ALA A 116 6.99 10.83 -7.08
C ALA A 116 5.67 11.27 -7.71
N ASP A 117 5.69 11.48 -9.03
CA ASP A 117 4.54 11.92 -9.79
C ASP A 117 4.34 11.09 -11.07
N VAL A 118 3.07 10.89 -11.44
CA VAL A 118 2.68 10.34 -12.76
C VAL A 118 1.59 11.25 -13.33
N TYR A 119 1.74 11.67 -14.58
CA TYR A 119 0.92 12.73 -15.15
C TYR A 119 -0.46 12.24 -15.59
N GLY A 120 -1.48 13.02 -15.24
CA GLY A 120 -2.83 12.99 -15.83
C GLY A 120 -3.02 14.05 -16.92
N LEU A 121 -1.98 14.81 -17.26
CA LEU A 121 -1.98 15.88 -18.26
C LEU A 121 -2.30 15.33 -19.67
N PRO A 122 -3.29 15.88 -20.38
CA PRO A 122 -3.59 15.48 -21.76
C PRO A 122 -2.35 15.52 -22.66
N GLY A 123 -2.15 14.45 -23.45
CA GLY A 123 -0.96 14.27 -24.30
C GLY A 123 0.29 13.73 -23.57
N ARG A 124 0.26 13.61 -22.24
CA ARG A 124 1.35 13.05 -21.41
C ARG A 124 0.86 12.06 -20.35
N VAL A 125 -0.36 11.54 -20.51
CA VAL A 125 -1.00 10.68 -19.51
C VAL A 125 -0.18 9.40 -19.28
N GLY A 126 0.20 9.14 -18.04
CA GLY A 126 0.99 7.96 -17.64
C GLY A 126 2.50 8.18 -17.69
N GLN A 127 3.00 9.34 -18.13
CA GLN A 127 4.42 9.67 -18.00
C GLN A 127 4.78 9.86 -16.53
N GLY A 128 5.79 9.14 -16.06
CA GLY A 128 6.37 9.33 -14.75
C GLY A 128 7.22 10.61 -14.69
N GLY A 129 7.36 11.15 -13.50
CA GLY A 129 8.20 12.28 -13.21
C GLY A 129 8.82 12.17 -11.82
N TRP A 130 10.03 12.74 -11.68
CA TRP A 130 10.80 12.78 -10.43
C TRP A 130 10.96 11.40 -9.77
N THR A 131 11.99 10.66 -10.17
CA THR A 131 12.32 9.35 -9.59
C THR A 131 13.37 9.46 -8.48
N TRP A 132 13.66 8.33 -7.82
CA TRP A 132 14.66 8.17 -6.77
C TRP A 132 14.39 8.88 -5.43
N TYR A 133 14.48 10.20 -5.40
CA TYR A 133 14.50 10.98 -4.17
C TYR A 133 13.08 11.44 -3.80
N THR A 134 12.25 10.46 -3.42
CA THR A 134 10.85 10.68 -3.04
C THR A 134 10.47 9.83 -1.84
N GLY A 135 9.64 10.41 -0.95
CA GLY A 135 9.04 9.68 0.16
C GLY A 135 8.11 8.54 -0.28
N SER A 136 7.70 8.53 -1.55
CA SER A 136 6.85 7.48 -2.13
C SER A 136 7.47 6.10 -2.02
N ALA A 137 8.79 5.97 -2.17
CA ALA A 137 9.48 4.69 -2.00
C ALA A 137 9.34 4.15 -0.57
N GLY A 138 9.54 5.02 0.44
CA GLY A 138 9.37 4.66 1.85
C GLY A 138 7.93 4.27 2.18
N TRP A 139 6.95 5.03 1.70
CA TRP A 139 5.55 4.68 1.90
C TRP A 139 5.15 3.39 1.19
N MET A 140 5.56 3.19 -0.06
CA MET A 140 5.29 1.96 -0.80
C MET A 140 5.81 0.74 -0.02
N TYR A 141 7.04 0.82 0.46
CA TYR A 141 7.64 -0.23 1.29
C TYR A 141 6.82 -0.48 2.57
N ARG A 142 6.48 0.58 3.31
CA ARG A 142 5.72 0.43 4.56
C ARG A 142 4.32 -0.12 4.34
N VAL A 143 3.60 0.31 3.30
CA VAL A 143 2.25 -0.22 3.03
C VAL A 143 2.32 -1.71 2.66
N TRP A 144 3.27 -2.13 1.82
CA TRP A 144 3.45 -3.54 1.52
C TRP A 144 3.81 -4.37 2.75
N ILE A 145 4.85 -3.96 3.50
CA ILE A 145 5.38 -4.76 4.59
C ILE A 145 4.50 -4.70 5.84
N GLU A 146 4.14 -3.50 6.28
CA GLU A 146 3.43 -3.31 7.54
C GLU A 146 1.92 -3.54 7.37
N GLU A 147 1.29 -3.08 6.28
CA GLU A 147 -0.18 -3.07 6.17
C GLU A 147 -0.74 -4.25 5.38
N VAL A 148 -0.11 -4.64 4.27
CA VAL A 148 -0.57 -5.78 3.45
C VAL A 148 -0.05 -7.11 4.00
N LEU A 149 1.26 -7.25 4.17
CA LEU A 149 1.86 -8.47 4.70
C LEU A 149 1.76 -8.55 6.22
N GLY A 150 1.41 -7.44 6.87
CA GLY A 150 1.04 -7.42 8.29
C GLY A 150 2.21 -7.51 9.25
N LEU A 151 3.45 -7.28 8.82
CA LEU A 151 4.63 -7.37 9.69
C LEU A 151 4.69 -6.13 10.59
N LYS A 152 4.19 -6.24 11.83
CA LYS A 152 4.13 -5.14 12.79
C LYS A 152 5.15 -5.34 13.90
N LEU A 153 6.23 -4.56 13.86
CA LEU A 153 7.24 -4.52 14.91
C LEU A 153 6.88 -3.50 15.99
N ARG A 154 6.90 -3.92 17.26
CA ARG A 154 6.70 -3.06 18.44
C ARG A 154 7.72 -3.43 19.52
N GLY A 155 8.80 -2.65 19.57
CA GLY A 155 9.91 -2.89 20.51
C GLY A 155 10.56 -4.26 20.27
N GLU A 156 10.39 -5.15 21.23
CA GLU A 156 10.91 -6.53 21.22
C GLU A 156 9.85 -7.56 20.83
N THR A 157 8.72 -7.12 20.31
CA THR A 157 7.62 -8.00 19.90
C THR A 157 7.26 -7.79 18.44
N LEU A 158 6.79 -8.87 17.83
CA LEU A 158 6.31 -8.92 16.46
C LEU A 158 4.88 -9.46 16.44
N THR A 159 3.98 -8.80 15.70
CA THR A 159 2.72 -9.41 15.26
C THR A 159 2.71 -9.54 13.75
N ILE A 160 1.96 -10.52 13.26
CA ILE A 160 1.73 -10.75 11.84
C ILE A 160 0.22 -10.68 11.62
N GLU A 161 -0.25 -9.58 11.04
CA GLU A 161 -1.67 -9.28 10.83
C GLU A 161 -1.94 -8.97 9.35
N PRO A 162 -1.97 -9.99 8.47
CA PRO A 162 -2.03 -9.76 7.04
C PRO A 162 -3.39 -9.17 6.61
N VAL A 163 -3.33 -8.27 5.62
CA VAL A 163 -4.47 -7.79 4.86
C VAL A 163 -4.17 -7.98 3.38
N ILE A 164 -4.41 -9.20 2.90
CA ILE A 164 -3.99 -9.70 1.59
C ILE A 164 -5.20 -9.97 0.69
N PRO A 165 -5.01 -10.11 -0.64
CA PRO A 165 -6.06 -10.60 -1.52
C PRO A 165 -6.58 -11.97 -1.06
N SER A 166 -7.89 -12.16 -1.11
CA SER A 166 -8.52 -13.46 -0.77
C SER A 166 -8.03 -14.61 -1.65
N SER A 167 -7.54 -14.29 -2.85
CA SER A 167 -6.93 -15.24 -3.79
C SER A 167 -5.55 -15.76 -3.37
N TRP A 168 -4.86 -15.11 -2.43
CA TRP A 168 -3.54 -15.56 -1.99
C TRP A 168 -3.67 -16.69 -0.99
N GLU A 169 -3.19 -17.88 -1.36
CA GLU A 169 -3.23 -19.08 -0.50
C GLU A 169 -2.15 -19.07 0.59
N ARG A 170 -0.99 -18.46 0.31
CA ARG A 170 0.16 -18.43 1.23
C ARG A 170 1.22 -17.42 0.80
N PHE A 171 2.05 -17.01 1.75
CA PHE A 171 3.32 -16.33 1.49
C PHE A 171 4.35 -16.62 2.59
N THR A 172 5.62 -16.33 2.30
CA THR A 172 6.71 -16.45 3.27
C THR A 172 7.45 -15.13 3.39
N LEU A 173 7.74 -14.71 4.62
CA LEU A 173 8.66 -13.61 4.92
C LEU A 173 9.92 -14.16 5.59
N HIS A 174 11.06 -13.60 5.21
CA HIS A 174 12.32 -13.79 5.94
C HIS A 174 12.66 -12.47 6.63
N TYR A 175 12.57 -12.47 7.96
CA TYR A 175 12.87 -11.31 8.79
C TYR A 175 14.11 -11.58 9.63
N ARG A 176 14.97 -10.57 9.79
CA ARG A 176 16.16 -10.68 10.63
C ARG A 176 16.14 -9.63 11.73
N ARG A 177 16.23 -10.07 12.99
CA ARG A 177 16.44 -9.23 14.16
C ARG A 177 17.83 -9.55 14.70
N GLY A 178 18.78 -8.64 14.50
CA GLY A 178 20.18 -8.86 14.86
C GLY A 178 20.73 -10.17 14.30
N LYS A 179 21.03 -11.15 15.15
CA LYS A 179 21.58 -12.48 14.81
C LYS A 179 20.52 -13.56 14.60
N THR A 180 19.27 -13.29 14.91
CA THR A 180 18.16 -14.23 14.74
C THR A 180 17.50 -14.07 13.38
N HIS A 181 17.33 -15.19 12.69
CA HIS A 181 16.57 -15.28 11.44
C HIS A 181 15.19 -15.89 11.69
N TYR A 182 14.14 -15.16 11.34
CA TYR A 182 12.76 -15.61 11.42
C TYR A 182 12.27 -15.99 10.02
N GLU A 183 11.88 -17.25 9.82
CA GLU A 183 11.08 -17.67 8.68
C GLU A 183 9.61 -17.67 9.08
N ILE A 184 8.83 -16.80 8.45
CA ILE A 184 7.43 -16.57 8.76
C ILE A 184 6.61 -17.12 7.60
N LYS A 185 5.90 -18.22 7.81
CA LYS A 185 4.99 -18.81 6.84
C LYS A 185 3.56 -18.42 7.19
N VAL A 186 2.87 -17.83 6.24
CA VAL A 186 1.45 -17.46 6.39
C VAL A 186 0.63 -18.31 5.42
N GLU A 187 -0.40 -18.96 5.91
CA GLU A 187 -1.35 -19.73 5.10
C GLU A 187 -2.78 -19.19 5.25
N ASN A 188 -3.51 -19.13 4.14
CA ASN A 188 -4.86 -18.61 4.00
C ASN A 188 -5.79 -19.65 3.36
N PRO A 189 -6.07 -20.75 4.08
CA PRO A 189 -6.93 -21.85 3.62
C PRO A 189 -8.38 -21.44 3.31
N ASP A 190 -8.86 -20.41 4.02
CA ASP A 190 -10.26 -20.00 4.05
C ASP A 190 -10.50 -18.84 3.08
N HIS A 191 -9.47 -18.43 2.32
CA HIS A 191 -9.50 -17.34 1.35
C HIS A 191 -10.09 -16.05 1.95
N VAL A 192 -9.67 -15.70 3.17
CA VAL A 192 -10.06 -14.45 3.83
C VAL A 192 -9.06 -13.34 3.51
N SER A 193 -9.51 -12.10 3.43
CA SER A 193 -8.59 -10.98 3.19
C SER A 193 -7.83 -10.56 4.45
N THR A 194 -8.37 -10.80 5.64
CA THR A 194 -7.74 -10.51 6.92
C THR A 194 -8.26 -11.44 8.02
N GLY A 195 -7.58 -11.42 9.17
CA GLY A 195 -7.88 -12.24 10.34
C GLY A 195 -6.87 -13.37 10.52
N VAL A 196 -6.37 -13.48 11.75
CA VAL A 196 -5.43 -14.53 12.17
C VAL A 196 -6.14 -15.37 13.20
N ALA A 197 -6.29 -16.65 12.94
CA ALA A 197 -6.91 -17.53 13.91
C ALA A 197 -5.96 -17.84 15.09
N TRP A 198 -4.63 -17.74 14.85
CA TRP A 198 -3.75 -18.87 15.15
C TRP A 198 -2.29 -18.58 14.76
N VAL A 199 -1.35 -18.61 15.72
CA VAL A 199 0.11 -18.48 15.48
C VAL A 199 0.89 -19.54 16.25
N GLU A 200 1.92 -20.10 15.62
CA GLU A 200 2.92 -21.00 16.23
C GLU A 200 4.32 -20.39 16.15
N LEU A 201 5.10 -20.57 17.22
CA LEU A 201 6.54 -20.29 17.27
C LEU A 201 7.28 -21.60 17.56
N ASP A 202 8.12 -22.02 16.60
CA ASP A 202 8.87 -23.29 16.62
C ASP A 202 7.99 -24.52 16.91
N GLY A 203 6.81 -24.55 16.29
CA GLY A 203 5.83 -25.62 16.44
C GLY A 203 5.02 -25.58 17.73
N VAL A 204 5.21 -24.56 18.58
CA VAL A 204 4.42 -24.36 19.80
C VAL A 204 3.37 -23.29 19.57
N ARG A 205 2.11 -23.64 19.81
CA ARG A 205 0.96 -22.74 19.68
C ARG A 205 0.99 -21.65 20.76
N LEU A 206 0.99 -20.39 20.33
CA LEU A 206 0.89 -19.24 21.21
C LEU A 206 -0.56 -19.01 21.67
N THR A 207 -0.72 -18.56 22.92
CA THR A 207 -2.02 -18.15 23.48
C THR A 207 -2.46 -16.80 22.93
N GLU A 208 -1.50 -15.89 22.71
CA GLU A 208 -1.69 -14.59 22.09
C GLU A 208 -0.91 -14.53 20.79
N SER A 209 -1.36 -13.76 19.81
CA SER A 209 -0.66 -13.63 18.50
C SER A 209 0.55 -12.68 18.56
N VAL A 210 1.18 -12.56 19.74
CA VAL A 210 2.35 -11.72 19.99
C VAL A 210 3.58 -12.60 20.06
N ILE A 211 4.52 -12.38 19.15
CA ILE A 211 5.73 -13.17 19.00
C ILE A 211 6.88 -12.43 19.68
N PRO A 212 7.48 -12.98 20.75
CA PRO A 212 8.68 -12.39 21.33
C PRO A 212 9.83 -12.53 20.34
N LEU A 213 10.58 -11.44 20.18
CA LEU A 213 11.82 -11.44 19.41
C LEU A 213 13.01 -11.63 20.35
N ASP A 214 13.99 -12.36 19.86
CA ASP A 214 15.30 -12.55 20.48
C ASP A 214 16.38 -12.04 19.52
N ASP A 215 17.62 -11.97 20.01
CA ASP A 215 18.83 -11.61 19.25
C ASP A 215 19.91 -12.69 19.43
N GLU A 216 19.46 -13.93 19.63
CA GLU A 216 20.35 -15.08 19.78
C GLU A 216 20.72 -15.64 18.41
N PRO A 217 21.97 -16.07 18.18
CA PRO A 217 22.34 -16.70 16.93
C PRO A 217 21.45 -17.91 16.64
N GLY A 218 20.68 -17.87 15.54
CA GLY A 218 19.82 -19.00 15.22
C GLY A 218 18.73 -18.70 14.20
N HIS A 219 17.89 -19.71 14.02
CA HIS A 219 16.72 -19.68 13.16
C HIS A 219 15.47 -19.99 13.98
N ARG A 220 14.42 -19.20 13.80
CA ARG A 220 13.11 -19.38 14.44
C ARG A 220 12.07 -19.53 13.34
N SER A 221 11.16 -20.48 13.51
CA SER A 221 10.04 -20.69 12.58
C SER A 221 8.76 -20.12 13.17
N ILE A 222 8.12 -19.22 12.44
CA ILE A 222 6.79 -18.71 12.76
C ILE A 222 5.83 -19.24 11.71
N TYR A 223 4.74 -19.85 12.15
CA TYR A 223 3.67 -20.25 11.26
C TYR A 223 2.38 -19.54 11.68
N VAL A 224 1.71 -18.91 10.71
CA VAL A 224 0.50 -18.11 10.90
C VAL A 224 -0.59 -18.73 10.04
N ARG A 225 -1.73 -19.07 10.67
CA ARG A 225 -2.92 -19.48 9.94
C ARG A 225 -3.95 -18.38 9.96
N MET A 226 -4.24 -17.84 8.79
CA MET A 226 -5.35 -16.93 8.60
C MET A 226 -6.68 -17.70 8.68
N GLY A 227 -7.71 -16.98 9.06
CA GLY A 227 -9.06 -17.52 9.22
C GLY A 227 -9.93 -16.57 10.03
N ARG A 228 -11.25 -16.80 10.01
CA ARG A 228 -12.16 -16.08 10.90
C ARG A 228 -11.90 -16.56 12.32
N GLY A 229 -11.51 -15.65 13.21
CA GLY A 229 -11.42 -15.96 14.64
C GLY A 229 -12.72 -16.59 15.14
N LYS A 230 -12.60 -17.58 16.02
CA LYS A 230 -13.75 -18.19 16.69
C LYS A 230 -14.46 -17.19 17.61
#